data_AF-A0A4Q3CJR7-F1
#
_entry.id   AF-A0A4Q3CJR7-F1
#
_cell.length_a   1.000
_cell.length_b   1.000
_cell.length_c   1.000
_cell.angle_alpha   90.00
_cell.angle_beta   90.00
_cell.angle_gamma   90.00
#
_symmetry.space_group_name_H-M   'P 1'
#
loop_
_entity.id
_entity.type
_entity.pdbx_description
1 polymer ?
#
loop_
_entity_poly.entity_id
_entity_poly.type
_entity_poly.pdbx_seq_one_letter_code
_entity_poly.pdbx_strand_id
1 'polypeptide(L)'
;MKIRYIILAFLLSHSSVLFAQQQVTAKDMQAIYEEVKTPHKYGLVMVPGSNDQKMDCPTIFKKGNKWFMTYLIFDGNGYETWLASSKNLLDWKNEGKLMSAENEGHWDDYQKAGYNALQSTKWGGNYKLGKYDGKYWMSYFGGNSKGYEPEPLSIGIAYAKKHPSKVQEWTRLAKPVLTSQDADVRWWENRNKLFKSTVIHDKEQLTGHPFVMYYNAVGDSLKDNKKTRWYERIGMAVSDDMVNWKRSHKDPV
;
A
#
# COMPACT_ATOMS: atom_id res chain seq x y z
N MET A 1 67.70 16.84 -0.30
CA MET A 1 66.40 16.14 -0.46
C MET A 1 65.42 16.66 0.58
N LYS A 2 64.43 17.48 0.18
CA LYS A 2 63.27 17.80 1.03
C LYS A 2 62.01 17.63 0.19
N ILE A 3 61.19 16.67 0.61
CA ILE A 3 59.97 16.22 -0.06
C ILE A 3 58.80 17.13 0.32
N ARG A 4 57.97 17.39 -0.69
CA ARG A 4 56.74 18.20 -0.73
C ARG A 4 55.65 17.68 0.20
N TYR A 5 54.81 18.58 0.70
CA TYR A 5 53.36 18.32 0.83
C TYR A 5 52.59 19.61 0.46
N ILE A 6 51.87 19.56 -0.67
CA ILE A 6 50.84 20.54 -1.03
C ILE A 6 49.53 19.87 -0.70
N ILE A 7 48.80 20.41 0.29
CA ILE A 7 47.46 19.94 0.65
C ILE A 7 46.48 20.72 -0.22
N LEU A 8 45.86 20.03 -1.19
CA LEU A 8 44.76 20.55 -1.99
C LEU A 8 43.45 20.27 -1.24
N ALA A 9 42.83 21.29 -0.66
CA ALA A 9 41.52 21.18 -0.04
C ALA A 9 40.43 21.24 -1.14
N PHE A 10 39.81 20.10 -1.44
CA PHE A 10 38.61 20.04 -2.27
C PHE A 10 37.39 20.43 -1.42
N LEU A 11 36.85 21.63 -1.64
CA LEU A 11 35.55 22.04 -1.12
C LEU A 11 34.45 21.39 -1.97
N LEU A 12 33.92 20.26 -1.50
CA LEU A 12 32.69 19.65 -2.00
C LEU A 12 31.49 20.48 -1.53
N SER A 13 31.06 21.43 -2.36
CA SER A 13 29.77 22.11 -2.20
C SER A 13 28.63 21.09 -2.37
N HIS A 14 28.11 20.58 -1.28
CA HIS A 14 26.84 19.84 -1.28
C HIS A 14 25.70 20.84 -1.44
N SER A 15 25.17 20.93 -2.65
CA SER A 15 23.93 21.67 -2.91
C SER A 15 22.75 20.89 -2.32
N SER A 16 22.37 21.21 -1.10
CA SER A 16 21.12 20.73 -0.51
C SER A 16 19.97 21.41 -1.26
N VAL A 17 19.32 20.70 -2.18
CA VAL A 17 18.06 21.15 -2.77
C VAL A 17 16.99 21.06 -1.68
N LEU A 18 16.74 22.17 -1.01
CA LEU A 18 15.56 22.33 -0.16
C LEU A 18 14.34 22.35 -1.08
N PHE A 19 13.66 21.21 -1.19
CA PHE A 19 12.31 21.18 -1.75
C PHE A 19 11.39 21.94 -0.78
N ALA A 20 11.14 23.21 -1.06
CA ALA A 20 10.06 23.93 -0.41
C ALA A 20 8.76 23.17 -0.69
N GLN A 21 8.03 22.79 0.36
CA GLN A 21 6.71 22.18 0.23
C GLN A 21 5.79 23.20 -0.45
N GLN A 22 5.59 23.06 -1.76
CA GLN A 22 4.75 23.98 -2.51
C GLN A 22 3.30 23.75 -2.07
N GLN A 23 2.76 24.70 -1.30
CA GLN A 23 1.39 24.63 -0.85
C GLN A 23 0.45 24.80 -2.04
N VAL A 24 -0.50 23.87 -2.21
CA VAL A 24 -1.54 23.99 -3.23
C VAL A 24 -2.44 25.17 -2.87
N THR A 25 -2.72 26.05 -3.84
CA THR A 25 -3.50 27.26 -3.58
C THR A 25 -4.96 26.91 -3.25
N ALA A 26 -5.65 27.77 -2.50
CA ALA A 26 -7.07 27.58 -2.19
C ALA A 26 -7.94 27.48 -3.46
N LYS A 27 -7.57 28.23 -4.51
CA LYS A 27 -8.23 28.18 -5.82
C LYS A 27 -8.06 26.81 -6.49
N ASP A 28 -6.86 26.27 -6.49
CA ASP A 28 -6.58 24.96 -7.08
C ASP A 28 -7.25 23.84 -6.28
N MET A 29 -7.27 23.94 -4.94
CA MET A 29 -8.00 23.00 -4.08
C MET A 29 -9.51 23.02 -4.35
N GLN A 30 -10.11 24.19 -4.58
CA GLN A 30 -11.51 24.29 -4.97
C GLN A 30 -11.74 23.64 -6.34
N ALA A 31 -10.85 23.85 -7.32
CA ALA A 31 -10.97 23.21 -8.63
C ALA A 31 -10.89 21.69 -8.54
N ILE A 32 -9.98 21.15 -7.71
CA ILE A 32 -9.90 19.70 -7.44
C ILE A 32 -11.21 19.21 -6.83
N TYR A 33 -11.76 19.91 -5.82
CA TYR A 33 -13.04 19.54 -5.22
C TYR A 33 -14.17 19.46 -6.26
N GLU A 34 -14.29 20.48 -7.12
CA GLU A 34 -15.32 20.52 -8.16
C GLU A 34 -15.20 19.37 -9.17
N GLU A 35 -13.98 18.96 -9.49
CA GLU A 35 -13.69 17.85 -10.41
C GLU A 35 -13.98 16.46 -9.79
N VAL A 36 -13.64 16.25 -8.51
CA VAL A 36 -13.66 14.91 -7.90
C VAL A 36 -14.93 14.60 -7.08
N LYS A 37 -15.79 15.58 -6.83
CA LYS A 37 -17.00 15.39 -6.00
C LYS A 37 -17.98 14.38 -6.63
N THR A 38 -18.59 13.55 -5.79
CA THR A 38 -19.59 12.55 -6.20
C THR A 38 -20.90 12.71 -5.39
N PRO A 39 -21.75 13.70 -5.70
CA PRO A 39 -22.90 14.06 -4.88
C PRO A 39 -24.04 13.03 -4.88
N HIS A 40 -24.08 12.14 -5.88
CA HIS A 40 -25.16 11.15 -6.04
C HIS A 40 -24.69 9.77 -5.58
N LYS A 41 -25.27 9.27 -4.48
CA LYS A 41 -25.01 7.90 -4.00
C LYS A 41 -25.87 6.91 -4.79
N TYR A 42 -25.22 6.03 -5.55
CA TYR A 42 -25.91 4.95 -6.27
C TYR A 42 -26.48 3.91 -5.30
N GLY A 43 -25.67 3.45 -4.35
CA GLY A 43 -26.03 2.40 -3.39
C GLY A 43 -24.91 1.38 -3.22
N LEU A 44 -25.24 0.25 -2.60
CA LEU A 44 -24.33 -0.88 -2.47
C LEU A 44 -24.17 -1.57 -3.82
N VAL A 45 -22.93 -1.74 -4.28
CA VAL A 45 -22.61 -2.44 -5.54
C VAL A 45 -22.26 -3.92 -5.32
N MET A 46 -21.86 -4.27 -4.10
CA MET A 46 -21.61 -5.62 -3.61
C MET A 46 -21.92 -5.66 -2.12
N VAL A 47 -22.32 -6.84 -1.63
CA VAL A 47 -22.58 -7.13 -0.21
C VAL A 47 -21.95 -8.46 0.17
N PRO A 48 -21.57 -8.68 1.44
CA PRO A 48 -21.09 -9.98 1.90
C PRO A 48 -22.17 -11.06 1.73
N GLY A 49 -21.74 -12.33 1.65
CA GLY A 49 -22.65 -13.46 1.43
C GLY A 49 -23.49 -13.82 2.66
N SER A 50 -23.07 -13.39 3.85
CA SER A 50 -23.77 -13.57 5.11
C SER A 50 -23.49 -12.43 6.09
N ASN A 51 -24.26 -12.35 7.18
CA ASN A 51 -24.07 -11.34 8.24
C ASN A 51 -22.82 -11.58 9.09
N ASP A 52 -22.26 -12.79 9.05
CA ASP A 52 -21.01 -13.13 9.73
C ASP A 52 -19.77 -12.60 9.00
N GLN A 53 -19.95 -12.19 7.74
CA GLN A 53 -18.89 -11.65 6.90
C GLN A 53 -18.92 -10.13 6.83
N LYS A 54 -17.73 -9.53 6.70
CA LYS A 54 -17.57 -8.10 6.39
C LYS A 54 -16.79 -7.96 5.08
N MET A 55 -17.19 -6.98 4.27
CA MET A 55 -16.56 -6.68 2.98
C MET A 55 -16.00 -5.26 3.03
N ASP A 56 -14.77 -5.06 2.55
CA ASP A 56 -14.13 -3.74 2.57
C ASP A 56 -13.01 -3.61 1.52
N CYS A 57 -12.41 -2.41 1.45
CA CYS A 57 -11.14 -2.12 0.78
C CYS A 57 -11.11 -2.37 -0.74
N PRO A 58 -12.02 -1.76 -1.52
CA PRO A 58 -12.02 -1.91 -2.97
C PRO A 58 -10.77 -1.27 -3.61
N THR A 59 -10.19 -1.98 -4.58
CA THR A 59 -9.19 -1.45 -5.53
C THR A 59 -9.66 -1.74 -6.95
N ILE A 60 -9.92 -0.69 -7.74
CA ILE A 60 -10.52 -0.80 -9.08
C ILE A 60 -9.46 -0.68 -10.17
N PHE A 61 -9.45 -1.62 -11.10
CA PHE A 61 -8.60 -1.56 -12.30
C PHE A 61 -9.33 -2.03 -13.55
N LYS A 62 -8.75 -1.74 -14.73
CA LYS A 62 -9.35 -2.04 -16.02
C LYS A 62 -8.46 -2.93 -16.88
N LYS A 63 -9.06 -3.88 -17.60
CA LYS A 63 -8.40 -4.65 -18.66
C LYS A 63 -9.33 -4.81 -19.86
N GLY A 64 -8.90 -4.30 -21.01
CA GLY A 64 -9.75 -4.20 -22.19
C GLY A 64 -11.00 -3.39 -21.86
N ASN A 65 -12.18 -3.97 -22.13
CA ASN A 65 -13.48 -3.33 -21.89
C ASN A 65 -14.13 -3.77 -20.57
N LYS A 66 -13.40 -4.47 -19.69
CA LYS A 66 -13.92 -4.98 -18.41
C LYS A 66 -13.20 -4.33 -17.24
N TRP A 67 -13.98 -4.02 -16.21
CA TRP A 67 -13.52 -3.52 -14.92
C TRP A 67 -13.38 -4.67 -13.94
N PHE A 68 -12.46 -4.50 -13.00
CA PHE A 68 -12.14 -5.46 -11.96
C PHE A 68 -11.98 -4.73 -10.64
N MET A 69 -12.34 -5.41 -9.56
CA MET A 69 -12.23 -4.92 -8.20
C MET A 69 -11.55 -6.01 -7.38
N THR A 70 -10.41 -5.71 -6.77
CA THR A 70 -10.01 -6.51 -5.61
C THR A 70 -10.62 -5.92 -4.36
N TYR A 71 -11.04 -6.78 -3.44
CA TYR A 71 -11.68 -6.40 -2.20
C TYR A 71 -11.39 -7.46 -1.14
N LEU A 72 -11.71 -7.15 0.11
CA LEU A 72 -11.44 -8.02 1.24
C LEU A 72 -12.73 -8.64 1.75
N ILE A 73 -12.64 -9.88 2.21
CA ILE A 73 -13.65 -10.50 3.08
C ILE A 73 -12.99 -10.83 4.40
N PHE A 74 -13.60 -10.38 5.49
CA PHE A 74 -13.35 -10.88 6.82
C PHE A 74 -14.45 -11.87 7.19
N ASP A 75 -14.07 -13.09 7.55
CA ASP A 75 -14.98 -14.22 7.83
C ASP A 75 -15.15 -14.53 9.33
N GLY A 76 -14.58 -13.70 10.21
CA GLY A 76 -14.48 -13.96 11.65
C GLY A 76 -13.09 -14.42 12.09
N ASN A 77 -12.32 -15.07 11.21
CA ASN A 77 -10.96 -15.52 11.50
C ASN A 77 -9.92 -14.51 11.02
N GLY A 78 -10.08 -13.95 9.83
CA GLY A 78 -9.17 -12.94 9.30
C GLY A 78 -9.48 -12.57 7.86
N TYR A 79 -8.60 -11.78 7.23
CA TYR A 79 -8.83 -11.30 5.87
C TYR A 79 -8.37 -12.26 4.78
N GLU A 80 -9.23 -12.43 3.79
CA GLU A 80 -8.90 -12.95 2.47
C GLU A 80 -9.02 -11.84 1.43
N THR A 81 -8.23 -11.92 0.35
CA THR A 81 -8.36 -11.02 -0.80
C THR A 81 -9.11 -11.72 -1.92
N TRP A 82 -10.09 -11.02 -2.50
CA TRP A 82 -11.01 -11.51 -3.52
C TRP A 82 -10.96 -10.66 -4.78
N LEU A 83 -11.53 -11.17 -5.87
CA LEU A 83 -11.68 -10.51 -7.16
C LEU A 83 -13.15 -10.50 -7.58
N ALA A 84 -13.62 -9.34 -8.04
CA ALA A 84 -14.87 -9.18 -8.75
C ALA A 84 -14.64 -8.50 -10.10
N SER A 85 -15.64 -8.56 -10.96
CA SER A 85 -15.60 -7.92 -12.26
C SER A 85 -16.91 -7.22 -12.63
N SER A 86 -16.82 -6.23 -13.50
CA SER A 86 -17.96 -5.44 -13.97
C SER A 86 -17.77 -4.98 -15.41
N LYS A 87 -18.88 -4.75 -16.12
CA LYS A 87 -18.88 -4.11 -17.45
C LYS A 87 -19.08 -2.60 -17.37
N ASN A 88 -19.66 -2.08 -16.29
CA ASN A 88 -20.18 -0.72 -16.20
C ASN A 88 -19.86 0.01 -14.88
N LEU A 89 -19.01 -0.58 -14.01
CA LEU A 89 -18.66 -0.08 -12.67
C LEU A 89 -19.79 -0.13 -11.63
N LEU A 90 -21.01 -0.52 -12.01
CA LEU A 90 -22.18 -0.52 -11.12
C LEU A 90 -22.61 -1.94 -10.77
N ASP A 91 -22.66 -2.82 -11.76
CA ASP A 91 -23.03 -4.23 -11.58
C ASP A 91 -21.77 -5.09 -11.47
N TRP A 92 -21.59 -5.73 -10.32
CA TRP A 92 -20.39 -6.51 -10.02
C TRP A 92 -20.70 -7.98 -9.80
N LYS A 93 -19.82 -8.83 -10.32
CA LYS A 93 -19.85 -10.28 -10.12
C LYS A 93 -18.59 -10.72 -9.40
N ASN A 94 -18.74 -11.42 -8.27
CA ASN A 94 -17.65 -12.12 -7.61
C ASN A 94 -17.07 -13.20 -8.55
N GLU A 95 -15.75 -13.20 -8.73
CA GLU A 95 -15.02 -14.16 -9.56
C GLU A 95 -14.28 -15.21 -8.70
N GLY A 96 -13.77 -14.84 -7.52
CA GLY A 96 -13.10 -15.78 -6.60
C GLY A 96 -11.97 -15.16 -5.78
N LYS A 97 -11.24 -16.01 -5.06
CA LYS A 97 -10.14 -15.63 -4.15
C LYS A 97 -8.81 -15.41 -4.90
N LEU A 98 -8.01 -14.51 -4.36
CA LEU A 98 -6.65 -14.17 -4.82
C LEU A 98 -5.58 -14.43 -3.76
N MET A 99 -5.96 -14.33 -2.47
CA MET A 99 -5.15 -14.74 -1.33
C MET A 99 -6.10 -15.38 -0.32
N SER A 100 -6.11 -16.70 -0.29
CA SER A 100 -7.02 -17.49 0.54
C SER A 100 -6.55 -17.63 1.99
N ALA A 101 -7.47 -17.95 2.89
CA ALA A 101 -7.16 -18.38 4.24
C ALA A 101 -6.30 -19.66 4.18
N GLU A 102 -5.29 -19.71 5.04
CA GLU A 102 -4.35 -20.83 5.14
C GLU A 102 -4.07 -21.12 6.62
N ASN A 103 -3.38 -22.23 6.89
CA ASN A 103 -2.89 -22.59 8.23
C ASN A 103 -1.66 -23.49 8.08
N GLU A 104 -0.62 -22.95 7.43
CA GLU A 104 0.60 -23.67 7.05
C GLU A 104 1.82 -23.27 7.90
N GLY A 105 1.61 -22.40 8.90
CA GLY A 105 2.67 -21.85 9.76
C GLY A 105 3.33 -20.60 9.19
N HIS A 106 2.74 -19.94 8.19
CA HIS A 106 3.26 -18.67 7.67
C HIS A 106 2.97 -17.50 8.62
N TRP A 107 3.72 -16.40 8.47
CA TRP A 107 3.57 -15.22 9.34
C TRP A 107 2.23 -14.48 9.15
N ASP A 108 1.51 -14.80 8.08
CA ASP A 108 0.32 -14.13 7.56
C ASP A 108 -0.80 -15.13 7.19
N ASP A 109 -0.85 -16.29 7.85
CA ASP A 109 -1.84 -17.33 7.58
C ASP A 109 -3.29 -16.85 7.75
N TYR A 110 -3.55 -15.97 8.72
CA TYR A 110 -4.91 -15.49 9.01
C TYR A 110 -5.26 -14.17 8.35
N GLN A 111 -4.30 -13.27 8.16
CA GLN A 111 -4.57 -11.93 7.61
C GLN A 111 -3.86 -11.77 6.27
N LYS A 112 -4.61 -11.59 5.18
CA LYS A 112 -4.09 -11.34 3.83
C LYS A 112 -4.90 -10.25 3.14
N ALA A 113 -4.72 -9.01 3.59
CA ALA A 113 -5.47 -7.85 3.12
C ALA A 113 -4.74 -7.12 1.98
N GLY A 114 -5.01 -7.51 0.73
CA GLY A 114 -4.25 -7.11 -0.46
C GLY A 114 -4.76 -5.92 -1.26
N TYR A 115 -3.82 -5.13 -1.77
CA TYR A 115 -4.02 -3.93 -2.57
C TYR A 115 -3.13 -3.98 -3.82
N ASN A 116 -3.74 -3.99 -5.02
CA ASN A 116 -2.94 -4.05 -6.25
C ASN A 116 -1.97 -2.86 -6.35
N ALA A 117 -0.72 -3.15 -6.69
CA ALA A 117 0.33 -2.15 -6.85
C ALA A 117 0.48 -1.70 -8.31
N LEU A 118 1.22 -0.61 -8.50
CA LEU A 118 1.64 -0.05 -9.79
C LEU A 118 0.44 0.31 -10.68
N GLN A 119 -0.67 0.70 -10.06
CA GLN A 119 -1.82 1.24 -10.79
C GLN A 119 -1.44 2.55 -11.48
N SER A 120 -1.93 2.76 -12.70
CA SER A 120 -1.80 4.02 -13.41
C SER A 120 -2.37 5.17 -12.56
N THR A 121 -1.53 6.14 -12.22
CA THR A 121 -1.87 7.30 -11.38
C THR A 121 -2.50 8.46 -12.15
N LYS A 122 -2.55 8.41 -13.49
CA LYS A 122 -3.18 9.45 -14.32
C LYS A 122 -4.69 9.52 -14.07
N TRP A 123 -5.19 10.66 -13.58
CA TRP A 123 -6.62 10.97 -13.45
C TRP A 123 -7.34 10.86 -14.81
N GLY A 124 -8.53 10.26 -14.82
CA GLY A 124 -9.27 9.96 -16.05
C GLY A 124 -8.52 9.04 -17.04
N GLY A 125 -7.50 8.33 -16.56
CA GLY A 125 -6.57 7.56 -17.38
C GLY A 125 -7.08 6.17 -17.76
N ASN A 126 -6.15 5.24 -17.93
CA ASN A 126 -6.46 3.90 -18.41
C ASN A 126 -6.82 2.90 -17.30
N TYR A 127 -6.58 3.25 -16.02
CA TYR A 127 -6.81 2.41 -14.84
C TYR A 127 -6.13 1.02 -14.90
N LYS A 128 -5.06 0.88 -15.68
CA LYS A 128 -4.32 -0.39 -15.81
C LYS A 128 -3.37 -0.59 -14.63
N LEU A 129 -3.09 -1.84 -14.34
CA LEU A 129 -2.00 -2.25 -13.45
C LEU A 129 -0.71 -2.43 -14.26
N GLY A 130 0.38 -1.86 -13.77
CA GLY A 130 1.72 -2.00 -14.32
C GLY A 130 2.35 -3.36 -14.00
N LYS A 131 3.45 -3.64 -14.69
CA LYS A 131 4.33 -4.75 -14.39
C LYS A 131 5.72 -4.24 -14.03
N TYR A 132 6.40 -5.00 -13.20
CA TYR A 132 7.84 -4.88 -12.99
C TYR A 132 8.43 -6.29 -12.91
N ASP A 133 9.59 -6.50 -13.56
CA ASP A 133 10.25 -7.82 -13.64
C ASP A 133 9.31 -8.96 -14.07
N GLY A 134 8.52 -8.70 -15.12
CA GLY A 134 7.55 -9.66 -15.67
C GLY A 134 6.33 -9.97 -14.78
N LYS A 135 6.29 -9.47 -13.54
CA LYS A 135 5.28 -9.74 -12.51
C LYS A 135 4.31 -8.57 -12.34
N TYR A 136 3.11 -8.90 -11.90
CA TYR A 136 2.21 -7.96 -11.24
C TYR A 136 2.43 -8.03 -9.75
N TRP A 137 2.25 -6.91 -9.06
CA TRP A 137 2.59 -6.76 -7.65
C TRP A 137 1.37 -6.32 -6.84
N MET A 138 1.38 -6.67 -5.56
CA MET A 138 0.35 -6.34 -4.59
C MET A 138 1.05 -6.15 -3.25
N SER A 139 0.81 -5.03 -2.60
CA SER A 139 1.15 -4.88 -1.18
C SER A 139 -0.04 -5.32 -0.35
N TYR A 140 0.20 -5.82 0.85
CA TYR A 140 -0.86 -6.25 1.75
C TYR A 140 -0.43 -6.06 3.19
N PHE A 141 -1.38 -5.91 4.11
CA PHE A 141 -1.06 -6.20 5.50
C PHE A 141 -1.40 -7.65 5.82
N GLY A 142 -0.56 -8.27 6.63
CA GLY A 142 -0.74 -9.64 7.08
C GLY A 142 -0.35 -9.87 8.54
N GLY A 143 -0.66 -11.07 9.02
CA GLY A 143 -0.51 -11.47 10.41
C GLY A 143 -1.06 -12.86 10.68
N ASN A 144 -0.56 -13.50 11.73
CA ASN A 144 -0.91 -14.87 12.12
C ASN A 144 -1.85 -14.94 13.33
N SER A 145 -2.50 -13.83 13.67
CA SER A 145 -3.50 -13.79 14.73
C SER A 145 -4.91 -13.83 14.14
N LYS A 146 -5.82 -14.56 14.78
CA LYS A 146 -7.25 -14.57 14.43
C LYS A 146 -7.98 -13.35 14.96
N GLY A 147 -9.05 -12.97 14.27
CA GLY A 147 -9.96 -11.89 14.64
C GLY A 147 -9.85 -10.70 13.70
N TYR A 148 -10.54 -9.62 14.06
CA TYR A 148 -10.63 -8.41 13.25
C TYR A 148 -9.42 -7.50 13.53
N GLU A 149 -8.51 -7.40 12.56
CA GLU A 149 -7.27 -6.60 12.64
C GLU A 149 -6.48 -6.76 13.96
N PRO A 150 -6.17 -8.00 14.38
CA PRO A 150 -5.43 -8.26 15.60
C PRO A 150 -3.96 -7.89 15.45
N GLU A 151 -3.26 -7.65 16.55
CA GLU A 151 -1.81 -7.48 16.55
C GLU A 151 -1.09 -8.85 16.51
N PRO A 152 0.10 -8.94 15.89
CA PRO A 152 0.72 -7.92 15.05
C PRO A 152 0.17 -7.94 13.60
N LEU A 153 0.12 -6.77 12.96
CA LEU A 153 -0.04 -6.60 11.51
C LEU A 153 1.21 -5.96 10.91
N SER A 154 1.76 -6.58 9.87
CA SER A 154 2.94 -6.13 9.14
C SER A 154 2.66 -6.05 7.64
N ILE A 155 3.43 -5.26 6.89
CA ILE A 155 3.24 -5.13 5.44
C ILE A 155 4.03 -6.23 4.73
N GLY A 156 3.35 -6.99 3.89
CA GLY A 156 3.93 -7.96 2.97
C GLY A 156 3.83 -7.51 1.51
N ILE A 157 4.54 -8.24 0.64
CA ILE A 157 4.46 -8.10 -0.81
C ILE A 157 4.10 -9.45 -1.42
N ALA A 158 3.16 -9.43 -2.36
CA ALA A 158 2.76 -10.56 -3.17
C ALA A 158 2.91 -10.24 -4.66
N TYR A 159 3.05 -11.28 -5.48
CA TYR A 159 3.14 -11.14 -6.92
C TYR A 159 2.40 -12.24 -7.67
N ALA A 160 2.03 -11.94 -8.92
CA ALA A 160 1.46 -12.89 -9.86
C ALA A 160 2.09 -12.75 -11.25
N LYS A 161 2.35 -13.88 -11.92
CA LYS A 161 2.85 -13.89 -13.31
C LYS A 161 1.73 -13.69 -14.34
N LYS A 162 0.55 -14.28 -14.10
CA LYS A 162 -0.62 -14.08 -14.97
C LYS A 162 -1.31 -12.77 -14.59
N HIS A 163 -2.05 -12.20 -15.54
CA HIS A 163 -2.76 -10.94 -15.32
C HIS A 163 -3.72 -11.00 -14.11
N PRO A 164 -3.78 -9.96 -13.25
CA PRO A 164 -4.69 -9.85 -12.09
C PRO A 164 -6.18 -9.97 -12.40
N SER A 165 -6.56 -10.02 -13.68
CA SER A 165 -7.96 -10.18 -14.11
C SER A 165 -8.40 -11.64 -14.09
N LYS A 166 -7.51 -12.56 -13.70
CA LYS A 166 -7.74 -13.99 -13.60
C LYS A 166 -7.69 -14.35 -12.13
N VAL A 167 -8.64 -15.15 -11.69
CA VAL A 167 -8.62 -15.80 -10.37
C VAL A 167 -7.42 -16.74 -10.32
N GLN A 168 -6.52 -16.47 -9.40
CA GLN A 168 -5.30 -17.22 -9.15
C GLN A 168 -4.80 -16.84 -7.76
N GLU A 169 -4.22 -17.78 -7.02
CA GLU A 169 -3.48 -17.46 -5.81
C GLU A 169 -2.23 -16.64 -6.15
N TRP A 170 -1.99 -15.59 -5.36
CA TRP A 170 -0.81 -14.76 -5.46
C TRP A 170 0.33 -15.35 -4.65
N THR A 171 1.54 -15.34 -5.20
CA THR A 171 2.74 -15.80 -4.49
C THR A 171 3.20 -14.69 -3.55
N ARG A 172 3.32 -15.00 -2.26
CA ARG A 172 3.76 -14.05 -1.22
C ARG A 172 5.25 -14.19 -0.95
N LEU A 173 5.90 -13.10 -0.55
CA LEU A 173 7.25 -13.18 0.01
C LEU A 173 7.19 -13.87 1.39
N ALA A 174 8.23 -14.63 1.72
CA ALA A 174 8.27 -15.44 2.94
C ALA A 174 8.28 -14.64 4.25
N LYS A 175 8.57 -13.33 4.19
CA LYS A 175 8.66 -12.43 5.35
C LYS A 175 7.98 -11.10 5.02
N PRO A 176 7.48 -10.36 6.04
CA PRO A 176 7.04 -8.99 5.84
C PRO A 176 8.20 -8.12 5.34
N VAL A 177 7.88 -7.09 4.56
CA VAL A 177 8.84 -6.09 4.08
C VAL A 177 8.95 -4.87 4.99
N LEU A 178 7.92 -4.61 5.81
CA LEU A 178 7.92 -3.62 6.87
C LEU A 178 7.18 -4.16 8.09
N THR A 179 7.80 -4.05 9.25
CA THR A 179 7.21 -4.39 10.55
C THR A 179 7.64 -3.37 11.62
N SER A 180 6.86 -3.24 12.68
CA SER A 180 7.22 -2.44 13.86
C SER A 180 8.40 -3.03 14.65
N GLN A 181 8.86 -4.24 14.33
CA GLN A 181 10.08 -4.84 14.90
C GLN A 181 11.36 -4.45 14.13
N ASP A 182 11.24 -3.75 13.01
CA ASP A 182 12.42 -3.34 12.24
C ASP A 182 13.31 -2.39 13.03
N ALA A 183 14.62 -2.50 12.87
CA ALA A 183 15.59 -1.66 13.58
C ALA A 183 15.44 -0.17 13.25
N ASP A 184 14.87 0.17 12.08
CA ASP A 184 14.65 1.53 11.63
C ASP A 184 13.18 2.00 11.75
N VAL A 185 12.34 1.30 12.51
CA VAL A 185 10.94 1.70 12.77
C VAL A 185 10.82 3.15 13.24
N ARG A 186 9.84 3.90 12.73
CA ARG A 186 9.57 5.28 13.17
C ARG A 186 8.56 5.34 14.32
N TRP A 187 8.60 6.45 15.07
CA TRP A 187 7.75 6.65 16.24
C TRP A 187 6.25 6.58 15.94
N TRP A 188 5.84 6.84 14.70
CA TRP A 188 4.43 6.89 14.28
C TRP A 188 3.89 5.53 13.79
N GLU A 189 4.74 4.50 13.72
CA GLU A 189 4.41 3.16 13.20
C GLU A 189 4.92 2.02 14.10
N ASN A 190 5.26 2.31 15.35
CA ASN A 190 5.92 1.38 16.26
C ASN A 190 4.98 0.54 17.15
N ARG A 191 3.65 0.58 16.93
CA ARG A 191 2.64 -0.14 17.74
C ARG A 191 2.05 -1.39 17.08
N ASN A 192 2.89 -2.23 16.46
CA ASN A 192 2.50 -3.57 15.95
C ASN A 192 1.31 -3.60 14.99
N LYS A 193 0.91 -2.46 14.41
CA LYS A 193 -0.17 -2.34 13.43
C LYS A 193 0.25 -1.42 12.29
N LEU A 194 0.72 -2.04 11.23
CA LEU A 194 0.81 -1.41 9.92
C LEU A 194 -0.40 -1.89 9.10
N PHE A 195 -1.13 -0.96 8.50
CA PHE A 195 -2.40 -1.22 7.83
C PHE A 195 -2.24 -1.14 6.31
N LYS A 196 -3.15 -0.45 5.63
CA LYS A 196 -3.22 -0.37 4.19
C LYS A 196 -1.93 0.23 3.63
N SER A 197 -1.49 -0.35 2.53
CA SER A 197 -0.34 0.10 1.76
C SER A 197 -0.68 0.11 0.28
N THR A 198 -0.21 1.13 -0.43
CA THR A 198 -0.32 1.23 -1.89
C THR A 198 1.05 1.58 -2.47
N VAL A 199 1.51 0.80 -3.43
CA VAL A 199 2.77 1.06 -4.13
C VAL A 199 2.50 1.66 -5.51
N ILE A 200 3.13 2.79 -5.81
CA ILE A 200 3.12 3.44 -7.13
C ILE A 200 4.48 3.32 -7.81
N HIS A 201 4.49 3.39 -9.13
CA HIS A 201 5.71 3.57 -9.92
C HIS A 201 5.93 5.07 -10.12
N ASP A 202 6.89 5.63 -9.39
CA ASP A 202 7.39 6.98 -9.59
C ASP A 202 8.39 7.00 -10.75
N LYS A 203 7.89 7.23 -11.96
CA LYS A 203 8.70 7.24 -13.18
C LYS A 203 9.71 8.39 -13.23
N GLU A 204 9.44 9.46 -12.50
CA GLU A 204 10.30 10.64 -12.41
C GLU A 204 11.36 10.48 -11.31
N GLN A 205 11.21 9.47 -10.45
CA GLN A 205 12.08 9.20 -9.30
C GLN A 205 12.27 10.45 -8.45
N LEU A 206 11.18 11.14 -8.14
CA LEU A 206 11.16 12.32 -7.26
C LEU A 206 11.73 12.01 -5.88
N THR A 207 11.61 10.75 -5.44
CA THR A 207 12.19 10.25 -4.19
C THR A 207 13.61 9.65 -4.34
N GLY A 208 14.17 9.67 -5.55
CA GLY A 208 15.41 8.95 -5.90
C GLY A 208 15.21 7.45 -6.13
N HIS A 209 13.98 6.96 -6.05
CA HIS A 209 13.62 5.55 -6.19
C HIS A 209 12.40 5.38 -7.12
N PRO A 210 12.32 4.27 -7.90
CA PRO A 210 11.22 4.03 -8.83
C PRO A 210 9.93 3.57 -8.15
N PHE A 211 10.00 2.98 -6.96
CA PHE A 211 8.83 2.47 -6.26
C PHE A 211 8.63 3.17 -4.93
N VAL A 212 7.43 3.71 -4.76
CA VAL A 212 7.04 4.46 -3.56
C VAL A 212 5.79 3.81 -2.98
N MET A 213 5.88 3.37 -1.74
CA MET A 213 4.77 2.87 -0.94
C MET A 213 4.26 3.99 -0.06
N TYR A 214 2.96 4.28 -0.13
CA TYR A 214 2.25 5.04 0.90
C TYR A 214 1.52 4.06 1.80
N TYR A 215 1.66 4.21 3.12
CA TYR A 215 1.01 3.33 4.08
C TYR A 215 0.61 4.07 5.35
N ASN A 216 -0.44 3.59 6.01
CA ASN A 216 -0.83 4.06 7.33
C ASN A 216 -0.48 3.05 8.43
N ALA A 217 -0.14 3.56 9.60
CA ALA A 217 0.26 2.77 10.75
C ALA A 217 0.03 3.53 12.06
N VAL A 218 0.19 2.82 13.17
CA VAL A 218 -0.06 3.36 14.51
C VAL A 218 1.24 3.46 15.28
N GLY A 219 1.41 4.58 15.99
CA GLY A 219 2.58 4.81 16.81
C GLY A 219 2.32 5.55 18.13
N ASP A 220 3.40 5.71 18.88
CA ASP A 220 3.45 6.22 20.25
C ASP A 220 3.51 7.75 20.30
N SER A 221 2.55 8.41 19.67
CA SER A 221 2.52 9.87 19.56
C SER A 221 1.95 10.61 20.77
N LEU A 222 1.62 9.90 21.85
CA LEU A 222 0.83 10.45 22.96
C LEU A 222 1.63 10.48 24.24
N LYS A 223 1.52 11.61 24.94
CA LYS A 223 2.02 11.81 26.30
C LYS A 223 1.33 10.85 27.31
N ASP A 224 0.08 10.48 27.06
CA ASP A 224 -0.75 9.55 27.86
C ASP A 224 -1.27 8.39 26.98
N ASN A 225 -0.35 7.58 26.47
CA ASN A 225 -0.57 6.53 25.48
C ASN A 225 -1.46 5.37 26.00
N LYS A 226 -2.78 5.57 26.04
CA LYS A 226 -3.76 4.53 26.39
C LYS A 226 -3.80 3.46 25.30
N LYS A 227 -3.78 2.17 25.69
CA LYS A 227 -3.82 1.03 24.76
C LYS A 227 -5.00 1.06 23.78
N THR A 228 -6.14 1.64 24.19
CA THR A 228 -7.38 1.73 23.38
C THR A 228 -7.44 2.92 22.43
N ARG A 229 -6.44 3.81 22.44
CA ARG A 229 -6.41 5.02 21.60
C ARG A 229 -5.36 4.84 20.51
N TRP A 230 -5.83 4.85 19.26
CA TRP A 230 -5.04 4.59 18.06
C TRP A 230 -5.00 5.86 17.22
N TYR A 231 -3.80 6.36 16.94
CA TYR A 231 -3.60 7.45 15.98
C TYR A 231 -2.87 6.92 14.78
N GLU A 232 -3.63 6.80 13.70
CA GLU A 232 -3.08 6.43 12.42
C GLU A 232 -2.55 7.66 11.70
N ARG A 233 -1.35 7.52 11.14
CA ARG A 233 -0.73 8.53 10.28
C ARG A 233 -0.27 7.86 9.01
N ILE A 234 0.01 8.65 7.98
CA ILE A 234 0.49 8.17 6.69
C ILE A 234 1.97 8.47 6.59
N GLY A 235 2.74 7.51 6.10
CA GLY A 235 4.13 7.73 5.74
C GLY A 235 4.47 7.04 4.43
N MET A 236 5.75 7.04 4.12
CA MET A 236 6.28 6.54 2.87
C MET A 236 7.42 5.55 3.10
N ALA A 237 7.51 4.54 2.24
CA ALA A 237 8.69 3.71 2.07
C ALA A 237 9.06 3.65 0.59
N VAL A 238 10.33 3.42 0.29
CA VAL A 238 10.89 3.43 -1.06
C VAL A 238 11.62 2.14 -1.37
N SER A 239 11.62 1.74 -2.65
CA SER A 239 12.26 0.51 -3.13
C SER A 239 12.75 0.68 -4.57
N ASP A 240 13.83 -0.02 -4.90
CA ASP A 240 14.36 -0.14 -6.26
C ASP A 240 13.90 -1.43 -6.96
N ASP A 241 13.34 -2.40 -6.23
CA ASP A 241 13.12 -3.75 -6.74
C ASP A 241 11.81 -4.43 -6.30
N MET A 242 10.93 -3.70 -5.58
CA MET A 242 9.66 -4.18 -5.00
C MET A 242 9.81 -5.19 -3.86
N VAL A 243 11.03 -5.57 -3.49
CA VAL A 243 11.32 -6.64 -2.50
C VAL A 243 12.00 -6.04 -1.27
N ASN A 244 12.98 -5.17 -1.47
CA ASN A 244 13.74 -4.50 -0.43
C ASN A 244 13.21 -3.08 -0.24
N TRP A 245 12.79 -2.76 0.98
CA TRP A 245 12.12 -1.51 1.30
C TRP A 245 12.88 -0.72 2.36
N LYS A 246 12.87 0.60 2.25
CA LYS A 246 13.43 1.52 3.24
C LYS A 246 12.39 2.57 3.60
N ARG A 247 12.24 2.86 4.88
CA ARG A 247 11.37 3.96 5.34
C ARG A 247 11.91 5.30 4.84
N SER A 248 11.05 6.04 4.15
CA SER A 248 11.35 7.41 3.75
C SER A 248 11.02 8.35 4.91
N HIS A 249 11.85 9.39 5.06
CA HIS A 249 11.73 10.39 6.12
C HIS A 249 11.74 9.80 7.54
N LYS A 250 11.78 10.69 8.54
CA LYS A 250 11.67 10.31 9.96
C LYS A 250 10.24 10.43 10.46
N ASP A 251 9.54 11.46 9.98
CA ASP A 251 8.19 11.82 10.36
C ASP A 251 7.18 11.39 9.28
N PRO A 252 5.90 11.20 9.65
CA PRO A 252 4.83 10.97 8.67
C PRO A 252 4.66 12.19 7.74
N VAL A 253 4.08 11.96 6.56
CA VAL A 253 3.94 12.95 5.47
C VAL A 253 2.61 13.69 5.47
#